data_AF-A0A067CHC4-F1
#
_entry.id   AF-A0A067CHC4-F1
#
_cell.length_a   1.000
_cell.length_b   1.000
_cell.length_c   1.000
_cell.angle_alpha   90.00
_cell.angle_beta   90.00
_cell.angle_gamma   90.00
#
_symmetry.space_group_name_H-M   'P 1'
#
loop_
_entity.id
_entity.type
_entity.pdbx_description
1 polymer ?
#
loop_
_entity_poly.entity_id
_entity_poly.type
_entity_poly.pdbx_seq_one_letter_code
_entity_poly.pdbx_strand_id
1 'polypeptide(L)'
;MADATSKVKASGAINEPSPPEYSRSCKDIIFAILFLIVVGVTIYFAASFGATYISETQIQDVKKTTGFMVILNYGGISGAIAIGISLLWILTMMFVGECIIWASIAFMILANVFAAVYMTQRLHERGDAHYWWPAAVFGTIALLILLYAVCIRHRVKFAAVHLHVAGKAIFRLPFTLVVALVMVGVQLAWAITCIVGTFGLLHHQGAIALSDGCAHNATFATCRVKVQYGQALGLLIPILLVFFWGAMVIKNILAVTVSGTVANWKVNAAAPMITVVAWGRALTVNLGSICFGSLIVAILETIQTVLAGISYAAQQSGNCVAACIVGCLACLIGVIKSWMETFNRFAYAYVGIHGYSFLKAGHKVSKMFASKGWSAIANDDLTQKVFFLGNLVVGTLACFLTIQVASAHLKEDPQLFAGLKKPEAMIGVLGFLIGYVINNLFMSLMASAVSTIFVLWAEDPAGWQATQPDHYAKLHAAWLNIYPDEYNNGVGKPETSQV
;
A
#
# COMPACT_ATOMS: atom_id res chain seq x y z
N MET A 1 9.91 -73.14 -20.48
CA MET A 1 10.22 -72.21 -19.36
C MET A 1 10.78 -70.94 -19.97
N ALA A 2 10.23 -69.80 -19.58
CA ALA A 2 10.52 -68.44 -20.02
C ALA A 2 10.16 -68.10 -21.49
N ASP A 3 9.02 -67.44 -21.69
CA ASP A 3 8.96 -66.03 -22.12
C ASP A 3 7.49 -65.61 -22.29
N ALA A 4 6.98 -64.73 -21.41
CA ALA A 4 5.76 -63.92 -21.55
C ALA A 4 5.27 -63.33 -20.20
N THR A 5 6.05 -62.45 -19.57
CA THR A 5 5.52 -61.50 -18.56
C THR A 5 6.47 -60.33 -18.39
N SER A 6 6.38 -59.32 -19.24
CA SER A 6 6.97 -58.00 -19.00
C SER A 6 6.40 -56.98 -19.98
N LYS A 7 5.13 -56.62 -19.84
CA LYS A 7 4.53 -55.50 -20.59
C LYS A 7 3.35 -54.84 -19.85
N VAL A 8 3.45 -54.62 -18.54
CA VAL A 8 2.53 -53.71 -17.82
C VAL A 8 3.23 -53.12 -16.59
N LYS A 9 4.12 -52.12 -16.76
CA LYS A 9 4.41 -51.10 -15.73
C LYS A 9 5.39 -50.03 -16.27
N ALA A 10 4.86 -49.04 -16.97
CA ALA A 10 5.54 -47.75 -17.18
C ALA A 10 4.53 -46.72 -17.70
N SER A 11 3.50 -46.42 -16.91
CA SER A 11 2.73 -45.19 -17.08
C SER A 11 2.25 -44.76 -15.69
N GLY A 12 2.75 -43.63 -15.21
CA GLY A 12 2.53 -43.16 -13.84
C GLY A 12 3.80 -42.69 -13.12
N ALA A 13 4.74 -42.04 -13.81
CA ALA A 13 5.66 -41.12 -13.14
C ALA A 13 4.98 -39.76 -13.13
N ILE A 14 4.42 -39.38 -11.97
CA ILE A 14 4.03 -38.00 -11.70
C ILE A 14 5.34 -37.21 -11.76
N ASN A 15 5.49 -36.37 -12.78
CA ASN A 15 6.61 -35.43 -12.84
C ASN A 15 6.60 -34.61 -11.55
N GLU A 16 7.66 -34.70 -10.74
CA GLU A 16 7.87 -33.74 -9.66
C GLU A 16 7.75 -32.34 -10.25
N PRO A 17 6.98 -31.42 -9.63
CA PRO A 17 6.89 -30.05 -10.11
C PRO A 17 8.30 -29.47 -10.08
N SER A 18 8.86 -29.21 -11.27
CA SER A 18 10.18 -28.63 -11.40
C SER A 18 10.20 -27.27 -10.69
N PRO A 19 11.26 -26.96 -9.93
CA PRO A 19 11.39 -25.65 -9.30
C PRO A 19 11.33 -24.58 -10.40
N PRO A 20 10.74 -23.39 -10.14
CA PRO A 20 10.61 -22.35 -11.14
C PRO A 20 11.97 -22.05 -11.77
N GLU A 21 12.08 -22.27 -13.08
CA GLU A 21 13.33 -22.15 -13.83
C GLU A 21 13.78 -20.69 -13.82
N TYR A 22 14.68 -20.36 -12.89
CA TYR A 22 15.08 -18.98 -12.62
C TYR A 22 16.15 -18.54 -13.63
N SER A 23 15.77 -17.72 -14.61
CA SER A 23 16.75 -17.03 -15.45
C SER A 23 17.58 -16.07 -14.58
N ARG A 24 18.87 -16.35 -14.37
CA ARG A 24 19.80 -15.52 -13.57
C ARG A 24 20.12 -14.15 -14.19
N SER A 25 19.38 -13.71 -15.21
CA SER A 25 19.62 -12.48 -15.96
C SER A 25 18.81 -11.34 -15.35
N CYS A 26 19.49 -10.28 -14.88
CA CYS A 26 18.85 -9.04 -14.43
C CYS A 26 17.95 -8.48 -15.52
N LYS A 27 16.65 -8.38 -15.25
CA LYS A 27 15.67 -7.86 -16.20
C LYS A 27 15.47 -6.37 -15.99
N ASP A 28 15.26 -5.64 -17.09
CA ASP A 28 14.91 -4.21 -17.07
C ASP A 28 15.93 -3.33 -16.31
N ILE A 29 17.23 -3.67 -16.38
CA ILE A 29 18.32 -3.10 -15.56
C ILE A 29 18.44 -1.57 -15.67
N ILE A 30 18.07 -0.99 -16.82
CA ILE A 30 18.10 0.46 -17.05
C ILE A 30 17.27 1.21 -15.99
N PHE A 31 16.10 0.67 -15.63
CA PHE A 31 15.23 1.30 -14.62
C PHE A 31 15.78 1.15 -13.20
N ALA A 32 16.53 0.08 -12.92
CA ALA A 32 17.25 -0.04 -11.65
C ALA A 32 18.38 0.99 -11.55
N ILE A 33 19.17 1.16 -12.61
CA ILE A 33 20.25 2.16 -12.64
C ILE A 33 19.69 3.56 -12.48
N LEU A 34 18.63 3.91 -13.22
CA LEU A 34 17.96 5.20 -13.12
C LEU A 34 17.46 5.46 -11.68
N PHE A 35 16.85 4.45 -11.06
CA PHE A 35 16.36 4.57 -9.69
C PHE A 35 17.50 4.82 -8.69
N LEU A 36 18.61 4.09 -8.80
CA LEU A 36 19.77 4.26 -7.93
C LEU A 36 20.41 5.66 -8.07
N ILE A 37 20.46 6.20 -9.29
CA ILE A 37 20.90 7.58 -9.53
C ILE A 37 19.98 8.56 -8.80
N VAL A 38 18.66 8.41 -8.93
CA VAL A 38 17.69 9.29 -8.27
C VAL A 38 17.79 9.20 -6.75
N VAL A 39 17.98 7.99 -6.19
CA VAL A 39 18.23 7.80 -4.75
C VAL A 39 19.50 8.55 -4.32
N GLY A 40 20.60 8.40 -5.06
CA GLY A 40 21.87 9.09 -4.78
C GLY A 40 21.74 10.60 -4.81
N VAL A 41 21.05 11.15 -5.81
CA VAL A 41 20.79 12.60 -5.92
C VAL A 41 19.90 13.09 -4.78
N THR A 42 18.88 12.33 -4.39
CA THR A 42 17.97 12.70 -3.28
C THR A 42 18.72 12.74 -1.95
N ILE A 43 19.58 11.75 -1.69
CA ILE A 43 20.44 11.72 -0.50
C ILE A 43 21.43 12.88 -0.53
N TYR A 44 22.05 13.17 -1.68
CA TYR A 44 22.94 14.30 -1.84
C TYR A 44 22.25 15.63 -1.48
N PHE A 45 21.06 15.90 -2.03
CA PHE A 45 20.31 17.12 -1.70
C PHE A 45 19.89 17.19 -0.23
N ALA A 46 19.50 16.08 0.37
CA ALA A 46 19.17 16.03 1.79
C ALA A 46 20.40 16.32 2.67
N ALA A 47 21.56 15.78 2.32
CA ALA A 47 22.79 15.97 3.08
C ALA A 47 23.40 17.36 2.89
N SER A 48 23.41 17.90 1.67
CA SER A 48 24.02 19.19 1.36
C SER A 48 23.13 20.36 1.76
N PHE A 49 21.89 20.38 1.28
CA PHE A 49 20.99 21.53 1.46
C PHE A 49 20.08 21.37 2.67
N GLY A 50 19.71 20.13 3.01
CA GLY A 50 18.88 19.85 4.18
C GLY A 50 19.59 20.14 5.50
N ALA A 51 20.90 19.84 5.60
CA ALA A 51 21.69 20.13 6.79
C ALA A 51 21.78 21.65 7.06
N THR A 52 22.00 22.46 6.03
CA THR A 52 21.99 23.93 6.12
C THR A 52 20.64 24.44 6.59
N TYR A 53 19.55 23.99 5.96
CA TYR A 53 18.19 24.37 6.37
C TYR A 53 17.89 24.01 7.84
N ILE A 54 18.27 22.82 8.29
CA ILE A 54 18.10 22.41 9.69
C ILE A 54 18.93 23.32 10.60
N SER A 55 20.17 23.64 10.25
CA SER A 55 21.04 24.49 11.08
C SER A 55 20.52 25.93 11.21
N GLU A 56 19.97 26.50 10.14
CA GLU A 56 19.45 27.86 10.13
C GLU A 56 18.07 27.99 10.81
N THR A 57 17.32 26.89 10.86
CA THR A 57 16.01 26.83 11.54
C THR A 57 16.10 26.37 13.00
N GLN A 58 17.30 26.06 13.50
CA GLN A 58 17.52 25.69 14.90
C GLN A 58 17.40 26.91 15.82
N ILE A 59 16.34 26.92 16.63
CA ILE A 59 16.13 27.91 17.70
C ILE A 59 17.05 27.53 18.88
N GLN A 60 18.04 28.36 19.18
CA GLN A 60 19.05 28.09 20.22
C GLN A 60 18.51 28.07 21.67
N ASP A 61 17.30 28.59 21.93
CA ASP A 61 16.73 28.70 23.28
C ASP A 61 15.88 27.50 23.74
N VAL A 62 15.83 26.42 22.97
CA VAL A 62 15.11 25.21 23.40
C VAL A 62 16.05 24.31 24.20
N LYS A 63 15.94 24.40 25.54
CA LYS A 63 16.59 23.52 26.54
C LYS A 63 16.64 22.06 26.05
N LYS A 64 17.73 21.37 26.40
CA LYS A 64 18.17 19.98 26.11
C LYS A 64 17.14 18.82 26.12
N THR A 65 15.86 19.07 26.39
CA THR A 65 14.76 18.13 26.14
C THR A 65 13.93 18.66 24.97
N THR A 66 14.51 18.63 23.76
CA THR A 66 13.90 19.19 22.55
C THR A 66 12.56 18.49 22.28
N GLY A 67 11.49 19.23 21.99
CA GLY A 67 10.17 18.66 21.65
C GLY A 67 10.23 17.61 20.53
N PHE A 68 11.24 17.69 19.66
CA PHE A 68 11.56 16.65 18.68
C PHE A 68 11.91 15.28 19.30
N MET A 69 12.74 15.26 20.34
CA MET A 69 13.13 14.02 21.04
C MET A 69 11.92 13.38 21.72
N VAL A 70 11.02 14.22 22.27
CA VAL A 70 9.75 13.78 22.86
C VAL A 70 8.83 13.18 21.79
N ILE A 71 8.67 13.85 20.64
CA ILE A 71 7.92 13.35 19.48
C ILE A 71 8.48 12.01 18.99
N LEU A 72 9.80 11.87 18.91
CA LEU A 72 10.46 10.64 18.47
C LEU A 72 10.26 9.49 19.46
N ASN A 73 10.32 9.77 20.77
CA ASN A 73 10.04 8.76 21.80
C ASN A 73 8.60 8.26 21.73
N TYR A 74 7.61 9.17 21.71
CA TYR A 74 6.20 8.80 21.58
C TYR A 74 5.88 8.15 20.23
N GLY A 75 6.56 8.55 19.16
CA GLY A 75 6.47 7.91 17.86
C GLY A 75 7.00 6.46 17.88
N GLY A 76 8.11 6.22 18.58
CA GLY A 76 8.65 4.88 18.81
C GLY A 76 7.69 3.99 19.60
N ILE A 77 7.13 4.50 20.70
CA ILE A 77 6.13 3.80 21.51
C ILE A 77 4.88 3.46 20.68
N SER A 78 4.33 4.45 19.97
CA SER A 78 3.18 4.25 19.09
C SER A 78 3.49 3.22 18.01
N GLY A 79 4.72 3.19 17.49
CA GLY A 79 5.15 2.22 16.50
C GLY A 79 5.17 0.79 17.04
N ALA A 80 5.72 0.58 18.23
CA ALA A 80 5.73 -0.72 18.88
C ALA A 80 4.30 -1.23 19.17
N ILE A 81 3.43 -0.35 19.68
CA ILE A 81 2.01 -0.66 19.90
C ILE A 81 1.33 -1.04 18.57
N ALA A 82 1.55 -0.25 17.52
CA ALA A 82 0.94 -0.49 16.22
C ALA A 82 1.38 -1.83 15.60
N ILE A 83 2.64 -2.26 15.76
CA ILE A 83 3.10 -3.58 15.30
C ILE A 83 2.30 -4.70 15.99
N GLY A 84 2.13 -4.62 17.31
CA GLY A 84 1.36 -5.62 18.06
C GLY A 84 -0.10 -5.70 17.60
N ILE A 85 -0.75 -4.55 17.44
CA ILE A 85 -2.15 -4.50 16.97
C ILE A 85 -2.26 -4.96 15.50
N SER A 86 -1.28 -4.64 14.65
CA SER A 86 -1.26 -5.08 13.25
C SER A 86 -1.21 -6.61 13.15
N LEU A 87 -0.39 -7.27 13.97
CA LEU A 87 -0.33 -8.73 14.03
C LEU A 87 -1.65 -9.34 14.53
N LEU A 88 -2.25 -8.73 15.56
CA LEU A 88 -3.57 -9.15 16.05
C LEU A 88 -4.66 -8.98 14.98
N TRP A 89 -4.59 -7.91 14.20
CA TRP A 89 -5.52 -7.66 13.10
C TRP A 89 -5.38 -8.71 11.99
N ILE A 90 -4.15 -9.10 11.63
CA ILE A 90 -3.92 -10.22 10.68
C ILE A 90 -4.51 -11.53 11.22
N LEU A 91 -4.30 -11.84 12.51
CA LEU A 91 -4.91 -13.03 13.12
C LEU A 91 -6.44 -12.97 13.03
N THR A 92 -7.02 -11.81 13.30
CA THR A 92 -8.47 -11.60 13.23
C THR A 92 -9.00 -11.84 11.81
N MET A 93 -8.32 -11.29 10.79
CA MET A 93 -8.63 -11.53 9.37
C MET A 93 -8.55 -13.00 8.97
N MET A 94 -7.61 -13.75 9.56
CA MET A 94 -7.42 -15.17 9.25
C MET A 94 -8.56 -16.04 9.79
N PHE A 95 -9.15 -15.70 10.95
CA PHE A 95 -10.20 -16.52 11.57
C PHE A 95 -11.62 -16.05 11.23
N VAL A 96 -11.84 -14.74 11.07
CA VAL A 96 -13.18 -14.16 10.94
C VAL A 96 -13.32 -13.30 9.68
N GLY A 97 -12.58 -13.63 8.62
CA GLY A 97 -12.49 -12.85 7.38
C GLY A 97 -13.85 -12.54 6.73
N GLU A 98 -14.80 -13.48 6.73
CA GLU A 98 -16.14 -13.26 6.17
C GLU A 98 -16.89 -12.12 6.90
N CYS A 99 -16.90 -12.13 8.23
CA CYS A 99 -17.54 -11.08 9.01
C CYS A 99 -16.83 -9.73 8.83
N ILE A 100 -15.50 -9.71 8.72
CA ILE A 100 -14.75 -8.47 8.53
C ILE A 100 -15.00 -7.86 7.15
N ILE A 101 -15.13 -8.67 6.10
CA ILE A 101 -15.51 -8.17 4.77
C ILE A 101 -16.86 -7.46 4.85
N TRP A 102 -17.88 -8.10 5.42
CA TRP A 102 -19.19 -7.46 5.62
C TRP A 102 -19.12 -6.21 6.50
N ALA A 103 -18.37 -6.26 7.59
CA ALA A 103 -18.17 -5.12 8.47
C ALA A 103 -17.48 -3.95 7.74
N SER A 104 -16.52 -4.21 6.86
CA SER A 104 -15.83 -3.18 6.07
C SER A 104 -16.76 -2.51 5.06
N ILE A 105 -17.63 -3.29 4.39
CA ILE A 105 -18.62 -2.76 3.46
C ILE A 105 -19.67 -1.93 4.22
N ALA A 106 -20.18 -2.45 5.33
CA ALA A 106 -21.13 -1.74 6.18
C ALA A 106 -20.53 -0.43 6.72
N PHE A 107 -19.29 -0.48 7.20
CA PHE A 107 -18.56 0.70 7.66
C PHE A 107 -18.43 1.75 6.56
N MET A 108 -18.10 1.36 5.32
CA MET A 108 -18.01 2.31 4.19
C MET A 108 -19.37 2.94 3.87
N ILE A 109 -20.46 2.17 3.87
CA ILE A 109 -21.81 2.70 3.64
C ILE A 109 -22.18 3.70 4.75
N LEU A 110 -22.00 3.30 6.01
CA LEU A 110 -22.29 4.16 7.17
C LEU A 110 -21.43 5.42 7.19
N ALA A 111 -20.14 5.33 6.83
CA ALA A 111 -19.26 6.48 6.75
C ALA A 111 -19.69 7.47 5.64
N ASN A 112 -20.13 6.97 4.48
CA ASN A 112 -20.68 7.83 3.43
C ASN A 112 -21.99 8.48 3.84
N VAL A 113 -22.90 7.74 4.49
CA VAL A 113 -24.16 8.31 5.02
C VAL A 113 -23.88 9.35 6.11
N PHE A 114 -22.95 9.07 7.02
CA PHE A 114 -22.52 10.02 8.04
C PHE A 114 -21.91 11.28 7.42
N ALA A 115 -21.02 11.15 6.43
CA ALA A 115 -20.44 12.28 5.71
C ALA A 115 -21.52 13.09 4.97
N ALA A 116 -22.50 12.42 4.33
CA ALA A 116 -23.63 13.06 3.67
C ALA A 116 -24.41 13.95 4.64
N VAL A 117 -24.76 13.43 5.83
CA VAL A 117 -25.53 14.16 6.84
C VAL A 117 -24.69 15.29 7.45
N TYR A 118 -23.48 14.98 7.92
CA TYR A 118 -22.61 15.95 8.61
C TYR A 118 -22.24 17.15 7.72
N MET A 119 -21.86 16.90 6.46
CA MET A 119 -21.48 17.98 5.53
C MET A 119 -22.69 18.84 5.15
N THR A 120 -23.84 18.21 4.91
CA THR A 120 -25.08 18.93 4.60
C THR A 120 -25.52 19.83 5.76
N GLN A 121 -25.46 19.33 7.00
CA GLN A 121 -25.76 20.12 8.20
C GLN A 121 -24.81 21.31 8.34
N ARG A 122 -23.50 21.09 8.18
CA ARG A 122 -22.49 22.15 8.26
C ARG A 122 -22.66 23.25 7.20
N LEU A 123 -23.06 22.90 5.98
CA LEU A 123 -23.34 23.90 4.93
C LEU A 123 -24.65 24.63 5.17
N HIS A 124 -25.67 23.93 5.70
CA HIS A 124 -26.94 24.54 6.06
C HIS A 124 -26.76 25.57 7.17
N GLU A 125 -25.99 25.26 8.22
CA GLU A 125 -25.63 26.20 9.30
C GLU A 125 -24.87 27.43 8.79
N ARG A 126 -24.10 27.31 7.70
CA ARG A 126 -23.38 28.42 7.07
C ARG A 126 -24.26 29.29 6.16
N GLY A 127 -25.51 28.88 5.92
CA GLY A 127 -26.43 29.60 5.02
C GLY A 127 -26.11 29.44 3.53
N ASP A 128 -25.33 28.41 3.15
CA ASP A 128 -24.96 28.19 1.76
C ASP A 128 -26.17 27.71 0.93
N ALA A 129 -26.50 28.41 -0.16
CA ALA A 129 -27.63 28.07 -1.03
C ALA A 129 -27.53 26.67 -1.68
N HIS A 130 -26.31 26.10 -1.74
CA HIS A 130 -26.03 24.79 -2.33
C HIS A 130 -25.80 23.69 -1.27
N TYR A 131 -26.43 23.76 -0.09
CA TYR A 131 -26.20 22.77 0.98
C TYR A 131 -26.53 21.31 0.61
N TRP A 132 -27.33 21.07 -0.45
CA TRP A 132 -27.82 19.73 -0.85
C TRP A 132 -26.81 18.87 -1.63
N TRP A 133 -25.77 19.47 -2.24
CA TRP A 133 -24.86 18.72 -3.12
C TRP A 133 -24.10 17.58 -2.40
N PRO A 134 -23.63 17.71 -1.13
CA PRO A 134 -22.94 16.60 -0.46
C PRO A 134 -23.87 15.41 -0.24
N ALA A 135 -25.14 15.66 0.11
CA ALA A 135 -26.12 14.60 0.26
C ALA A 135 -26.33 13.83 -1.06
N ALA A 136 -26.41 14.55 -2.18
CA ALA A 136 -26.53 13.92 -3.50
C ALA A 136 -25.28 13.07 -3.84
N VAL A 137 -24.07 13.60 -3.64
CA VAL A 137 -22.82 12.90 -3.99
C VAL A 137 -22.58 11.69 -3.08
N PHE A 138 -22.51 11.88 -1.77
CA PHE A 138 -22.22 10.81 -0.81
C PHE A 138 -23.38 9.80 -0.71
N GLY A 139 -24.62 10.26 -0.85
CA GLY A 139 -25.80 9.38 -0.91
C GLY A 139 -25.79 8.48 -2.15
N THR A 140 -25.44 9.03 -3.33
CA THR A 140 -25.30 8.23 -4.56
C THR A 140 -24.17 7.21 -4.43
N ILE A 141 -23.01 7.61 -3.87
CA ILE A 141 -21.90 6.69 -3.61
C ILE A 141 -22.32 5.56 -2.65
N ALA A 142 -23.02 5.89 -1.56
CA ALA A 142 -23.52 4.89 -0.62
C ALA A 142 -24.49 3.90 -1.28
N LEU A 143 -25.40 4.40 -2.15
CA LEU A 143 -26.31 3.55 -2.93
C LEU A 143 -25.55 2.63 -3.89
N LEU A 144 -24.55 3.16 -4.61
CA LEU A 144 -23.73 2.34 -5.52
C LEU A 144 -22.95 1.26 -4.77
N ILE A 145 -22.39 1.57 -3.59
CA ILE A 145 -21.71 0.58 -2.75
C ILE A 145 -22.69 -0.47 -2.23
N LEU A 146 -23.92 -0.08 -1.88
CA LEU A 146 -24.96 -1.02 -1.46
C LEU A 146 -25.36 -1.98 -2.59
N LEU A 147 -25.61 -1.45 -3.79
CA LEU A 147 -25.92 -2.27 -4.97
C LEU A 147 -24.75 -3.22 -5.29
N TYR A 148 -23.52 -2.71 -5.22
CA TYR A 148 -22.31 -3.51 -5.37
C TYR A 148 -22.23 -4.64 -4.34
N ALA A 149 -22.53 -4.37 -3.06
CA ALA A 149 -22.52 -5.36 -1.98
C ALA A 149 -23.50 -6.51 -2.24
N VAL A 150 -24.70 -6.19 -2.77
CA VAL A 150 -25.69 -7.21 -3.15
C VAL A 150 -25.17 -8.09 -4.28
N CYS A 151 -24.57 -7.49 -5.31
CA CYS A 151 -24.02 -8.21 -6.46
C CYS A 151 -22.84 -9.13 -6.08
N ILE A 152 -21.97 -8.68 -5.17
CA ILE A 152 -20.73 -9.39 -4.84
C ILE A 152 -20.86 -10.40 -3.68
N ARG A 153 -22.04 -10.50 -3.05
CA ARG A 153 -22.30 -11.36 -1.88
C ARG A 153 -21.80 -12.79 -2.04
N HIS A 154 -21.92 -13.36 -3.25
CA HIS A 154 -21.52 -14.73 -3.54
C HIS A 154 -19.99 -14.92 -3.55
N ARG A 155 -19.22 -13.85 -3.78
CA ARG A 155 -17.75 -13.88 -3.84
C ARG A 155 -17.06 -13.66 -2.50
N VAL A 156 -17.79 -13.21 -1.48
CA VAL A 156 -17.23 -12.90 -0.14
C VAL A 156 -16.55 -14.11 0.49
N LYS A 157 -17.16 -15.30 0.39
CA LYS A 157 -16.58 -16.54 0.95
C LYS A 157 -15.25 -16.89 0.28
N PHE A 158 -15.14 -16.71 -1.03
CA PHE A 158 -13.90 -16.95 -1.76
C PHE A 158 -12.77 -16.00 -1.32
N ALA A 159 -13.08 -14.72 -1.12
CA ALA A 159 -12.12 -13.75 -0.59
C ALA A 159 -11.71 -14.05 0.86
N ALA A 160 -12.64 -14.46 1.71
CA ALA A 160 -12.34 -14.86 3.08
C ALA A 160 -11.39 -16.08 3.13
N VAL A 161 -11.57 -17.07 2.25
CA VAL A 161 -10.66 -18.23 2.17
C VAL A 161 -9.27 -17.80 1.68
N HIS A 162 -9.16 -16.86 0.73
CA HIS A 162 -7.87 -16.31 0.32
C HIS A 162 -7.14 -15.63 1.48
N LEU A 163 -7.83 -14.80 2.27
CA LEU A 163 -7.27 -14.16 3.46
C LEU A 163 -6.79 -15.19 4.48
N HIS A 164 -7.56 -16.26 4.69
CA HIS A 164 -7.20 -17.36 5.59
C HIS A 164 -5.92 -18.08 5.14
N VAL A 165 -5.84 -18.49 3.87
CA VAL A 165 -4.66 -19.20 3.33
C VAL A 165 -3.44 -18.27 3.31
N ALA A 166 -3.60 -16.99 2.95
CA ALA A 166 -2.55 -15.98 2.98
C ALA A 166 -1.99 -15.78 4.39
N GLY A 167 -2.86 -15.63 5.39
CA GLY A 167 -2.45 -15.49 6.79
C GLY A 167 -1.68 -16.72 7.27
N LYS A 168 -2.15 -17.93 6.94
CA LYS A 168 -1.46 -19.18 7.30
C LYS A 168 -0.07 -19.28 6.68
N ALA A 169 0.10 -18.85 5.43
CA ALA A 169 1.40 -18.82 4.76
C ALA A 169 2.37 -17.83 5.46
N ILE A 170 1.90 -16.64 5.81
CA ILE A 170 2.71 -15.60 6.47
C ILE A 170 3.14 -16.03 7.87
N PHE A 171 2.24 -16.56 8.70
CA PHE A 171 2.59 -17.02 10.05
C PHE A 171 3.50 -18.26 10.06
N ARG A 172 3.48 -19.07 9.00
CA ARG A 172 4.45 -20.16 8.82
C ARG A 172 5.83 -19.68 8.38
N LEU A 173 5.94 -18.44 7.90
CA LEU A 173 7.16 -17.85 7.35
C LEU A 173 7.49 -16.55 8.10
N PRO A 174 7.91 -16.62 9.38
CA PRO A 174 8.06 -15.43 10.23
C PRO A 174 9.09 -14.42 9.70
N PHE A 175 10.06 -14.87 8.90
CA PHE A 175 11.02 -13.97 8.26
C PHE A 175 10.36 -12.97 7.29
N THR A 176 9.16 -13.27 6.76
CA THR A 176 8.39 -12.30 5.95
C THR A 176 7.98 -11.08 6.76
N LEU A 177 7.64 -11.27 8.04
CA LEU A 177 7.32 -10.17 8.96
C LEU A 177 8.56 -9.33 9.27
N VAL A 178 9.72 -9.98 9.44
CA VAL A 178 11.00 -9.27 9.63
C VAL A 178 11.35 -8.42 8.42
N VAL A 179 11.24 -8.98 7.20
CA VAL A 179 11.46 -8.19 5.97
C VAL A 179 10.47 -7.04 5.89
N ALA A 180 9.18 -7.25 6.20
CA ALA A 180 8.19 -6.17 6.22
C ALA A 180 8.59 -5.05 7.20
N LEU A 181 9.05 -5.38 8.41
CA LEU A 181 9.53 -4.40 9.40
C LEU A 181 10.77 -3.63 8.92
N VAL A 182 11.73 -4.31 8.28
CA VAL A 182 12.90 -3.64 7.67
C VAL A 182 12.43 -2.67 6.58
N MET A 183 11.51 -3.09 5.72
CA MET A 183 10.97 -2.24 4.66
C MET A 183 10.16 -1.04 5.20
N VAL A 184 9.54 -1.15 6.38
CA VAL A 184 8.98 0.01 7.11
C VAL A 184 10.05 1.02 7.44
N GLY A 185 11.18 0.57 8.02
CA GLY A 185 12.31 1.44 8.32
C GLY A 185 12.86 2.14 7.07
N VAL A 186 13.00 1.41 5.97
CA VAL A 186 13.44 1.96 4.68
C VAL A 186 12.43 2.98 4.13
N GLN A 187 11.12 2.72 4.24
CA GLN A 187 10.07 3.65 3.81
C GLN A 187 10.09 4.95 4.63
N LEU A 188 10.28 4.86 5.94
CA LEU A 188 10.39 6.04 6.82
C LEU A 188 11.66 6.83 6.51
N ALA A 189 12.80 6.15 6.35
CA ALA A 189 14.06 6.79 5.97
C ALA A 189 13.94 7.50 4.61
N TRP A 190 13.28 6.88 3.63
CA TRP A 190 12.99 7.50 2.34
C TRP A 190 12.12 8.75 2.49
N ALA A 191 11.02 8.67 3.24
CA ALA A 191 10.14 9.81 3.47
C ALA A 191 10.88 10.98 4.16
N ILE A 192 11.67 10.71 5.19
CA ILE A 192 12.48 11.72 5.88
C ILE A 192 13.48 12.36 4.92
N THR A 193 14.22 11.54 4.16
CA THR A 193 15.21 12.02 3.18
C THR A 193 14.56 12.91 2.13
N CYS A 194 13.41 12.52 1.59
CA CYS A 194 12.65 13.33 0.63
C CYS A 194 12.17 14.64 1.25
N ILE A 195 11.63 14.62 2.47
CA ILE A 195 11.15 15.84 3.16
C ILE A 195 12.32 16.81 3.37
N VAL A 196 13.41 16.34 3.97
CA VAL A 196 14.61 17.15 4.26
C VAL A 196 15.23 17.68 2.96
N GLY A 197 15.36 16.84 1.93
CA GLY A 197 15.87 17.25 0.63
C GLY A 197 14.97 18.27 -0.08
N THR A 198 13.64 18.12 0.04
CA THR A 198 12.67 19.05 -0.57
C THR A 198 12.76 20.43 0.06
N PHE A 199 12.68 20.52 1.39
CA PHE A 199 12.77 21.80 2.10
C PHE A 199 14.14 22.45 1.92
N GLY A 200 15.22 21.67 1.97
CA GLY A 200 16.57 22.15 1.70
C GLY A 200 16.72 22.73 0.31
N LEU A 201 16.24 22.02 -0.72
CA LEU A 201 16.32 22.48 -2.12
C LEU A 201 15.48 23.73 -2.37
N LEU A 202 14.24 23.78 -1.83
CA LEU A 202 13.36 24.95 -1.95
C LEU A 202 13.96 26.19 -1.27
N HIS A 203 14.65 26.00 -0.14
CA HIS A 203 15.35 27.07 0.54
C HIS A 203 16.56 27.56 -0.26
N HIS A 204 17.42 26.64 -0.73
CA HIS A 204 18.61 26.98 -1.51
C HIS A 204 18.29 27.71 -2.82
N GLN A 205 17.19 27.35 -3.49
CA GLN A 205 16.73 28.02 -4.72
C GLN A 205 16.03 29.36 -4.46
N GLY A 206 15.91 29.81 -3.20
CA GLY A 206 15.22 31.04 -2.82
C GLY A 206 13.70 30.98 -2.98
N ALA A 207 13.13 29.78 -3.24
CA ALA A 207 11.70 29.57 -3.33
C ALA A 207 11.03 29.71 -1.94
N ILE A 208 11.77 29.36 -0.88
CA ILE A 208 11.41 29.63 0.52
C ILE A 208 12.54 30.45 1.14
N ALA A 209 12.31 31.76 1.27
CA ALA A 209 13.24 32.66 1.94
C ALA A 209 12.71 33.02 3.33
N LEU A 210 13.57 32.92 4.34
CA LEU A 210 13.31 33.51 5.65
C LEU A 210 13.63 35.01 5.57
N SER A 211 12.76 35.87 6.08
CA SER A 211 13.07 37.30 6.17
C SER A 211 14.23 37.55 7.13
N ASP A 212 15.01 38.61 6.91
CA ASP A 212 16.15 39.01 7.77
C ASP A 212 15.83 39.06 9.28
N GLY A 213 14.54 39.28 9.64
CA GLY A 213 14.03 39.23 11.00
C GLY A 213 13.90 37.84 11.64
N CYS A 214 14.38 36.76 10.99
CA CYS A 214 14.52 35.43 11.57
C CYS A 214 15.96 35.15 12.08
N ALA A 215 16.87 36.13 11.97
CA ALA A 215 18.20 36.07 12.56
C ALA A 215 18.16 36.35 14.09
N HIS A 216 19.20 35.89 14.80
CA HIS A 216 19.38 35.84 16.26
C HIS A 216 18.48 36.77 17.11
N ASN A 217 17.76 36.17 18.07
CA ASN A 217 16.81 36.81 19.01
C ASN A 217 15.45 37.23 18.40
N ALA A 218 15.06 36.63 17.28
CA ALA A 218 13.72 36.77 16.74
C ALA A 218 12.68 36.02 17.60
N THR A 219 11.64 36.73 18.04
CA THR A 219 10.43 36.07 18.56
C THR A 219 9.61 35.53 17.39
N PHE A 220 8.86 34.44 17.57
CA PHE A 220 8.04 33.82 16.51
C PHE A 220 7.11 34.82 15.78
N ALA A 221 6.81 35.96 16.41
CA ALA A 221 6.00 37.04 15.86
C ALA A 221 6.68 37.84 14.72
N THR A 222 8.01 37.86 14.60
CA THR A 222 8.74 38.66 13.60
C THR A 222 9.23 37.86 12.40
N CYS A 223 9.25 36.53 12.48
CA CYS A 223 9.73 35.68 11.41
C CYS A 223 8.66 35.49 10.34
N ARG A 224 8.84 36.11 9.15
CA ARG A 224 7.95 35.92 7.99
C ARG A 224 8.63 35.01 6.98
N VAL A 225 7.93 33.94 6.58
CA VAL A 225 8.35 33.06 5.49
C VAL A 225 7.83 33.64 4.18
N LYS A 226 8.73 34.02 3.27
CA LYS A 226 8.38 34.45 1.93
C LYS A 226 8.46 33.27 0.98
N VAL A 227 7.32 32.91 0.39
CA VAL A 227 7.21 31.80 -0.57
C VAL A 227 7.04 32.36 -1.98
N GLN A 228 7.96 32.02 -2.89
CA GLN A 228 7.81 32.31 -4.32
C GLN A 228 7.02 31.17 -4.98
N TYR A 229 5.71 31.34 -5.07
CA TYR A 229 4.78 30.30 -5.53
C TYR A 229 5.13 29.73 -6.91
N GLY A 230 5.54 30.56 -7.88
CA GLY A 230 5.85 30.09 -9.24
C GLY A 230 7.03 29.10 -9.30
N GLN A 231 8.15 29.42 -8.64
CA GLN A 231 9.32 28.55 -8.58
C GLN A 231 9.08 27.33 -7.68
N ALA A 232 8.40 27.52 -6.55
CA ALA A 232 8.06 26.43 -5.64
C ALA A 232 7.17 25.38 -6.33
N LEU A 233 6.16 25.82 -7.10
CA LEU A 233 5.27 24.92 -7.84
C LEU A 233 6.01 24.15 -8.95
N GLY A 234 6.91 24.81 -9.69
CA GLY A 234 7.70 24.17 -10.74
C GLY A 234 8.62 23.06 -10.23
N LEU A 235 9.22 23.26 -9.04
CA LEU A 235 10.09 22.26 -8.40
C LEU A 235 9.30 21.14 -7.71
N LEU A 236 8.07 21.40 -7.26
CA LEU A 236 7.27 20.43 -6.51
C LEU A 236 6.83 19.23 -7.35
N ILE A 237 6.57 19.39 -8.65
CA ILE A 237 6.14 18.29 -9.54
C ILE A 237 7.21 17.18 -9.65
N PRO A 238 8.47 17.45 -10.08
CA PRO A 238 9.48 16.40 -10.16
C PRO A 238 9.83 15.82 -8.78
N ILE A 239 9.76 16.61 -7.72
CA ILE A 239 9.97 16.13 -6.34
C ILE A 239 8.88 15.14 -5.91
N LEU A 240 7.61 15.45 -6.19
CA LEU A 240 6.50 14.54 -5.93
C LEU A 240 6.67 13.22 -6.70
N LEU A 241 7.07 13.30 -7.97
CA LEU A 241 7.34 12.11 -8.78
C LEU A 241 8.43 11.24 -8.14
N VAL A 242 9.54 11.83 -7.71
CA VAL A 242 10.61 11.10 -7.02
C VAL A 242 10.09 10.48 -5.72
N PHE A 243 9.36 11.23 -4.90
CA PHE A 243 8.79 10.74 -3.65
C PHE A 243 7.88 9.52 -3.86
N PHE A 244 6.90 9.63 -4.76
CA PHE A 244 5.97 8.53 -5.06
C PHE A 244 6.69 7.35 -5.71
N TRP A 245 7.64 7.59 -6.61
CA TRP A 245 8.37 6.53 -7.28
C TRP A 245 9.17 5.68 -6.26
N GLY A 246 9.91 6.32 -5.36
CA GLY A 246 10.63 5.59 -4.30
C GLY A 246 9.69 4.88 -3.32
N ALA A 247 8.60 5.52 -2.90
CA ALA A 247 7.62 4.87 -2.02
C ALA A 247 7.01 3.61 -2.64
N MET A 248 6.69 3.67 -3.95
CA MET A 248 6.16 2.52 -4.67
C MET A 248 7.22 1.43 -4.87
N VAL A 249 8.47 1.78 -5.19
CA VAL A 249 9.56 0.80 -5.32
C VAL A 249 9.76 0.03 -4.01
N ILE A 250 9.84 0.73 -2.88
CA ILE A 250 10.01 0.11 -1.55
C ILE A 250 8.84 -0.83 -1.24
N LYS A 251 7.60 -0.39 -1.47
CA LYS A 251 6.40 -1.23 -1.30
C LYS A 251 6.41 -2.46 -2.22
N ASN A 252 6.83 -2.31 -3.47
CA ASN A 252 6.76 -3.38 -4.46
C ASN A 252 7.93 -4.37 -4.35
N ILE A 253 9.07 -3.98 -3.77
CA ILE A 253 10.13 -4.92 -3.34
C ILE A 253 9.54 -5.93 -2.34
N LEU A 254 8.76 -5.45 -1.36
CA LEU A 254 8.05 -6.34 -0.43
C LEU A 254 7.08 -7.26 -1.18
N ALA A 255 6.29 -6.73 -2.11
CA ALA A 255 5.31 -7.53 -2.86
C ALA A 255 5.96 -8.67 -3.67
N VAL A 256 7.05 -8.39 -4.38
CA VAL A 256 7.81 -9.40 -5.14
C VAL A 256 8.48 -10.41 -4.21
N THR A 257 9.02 -9.96 -3.07
CA THR A 257 9.62 -10.83 -2.05
C THR A 257 8.62 -11.82 -1.49
N VAL A 258 7.43 -11.33 -1.12
CA VAL A 258 6.34 -12.14 -0.57
C VAL A 258 5.85 -13.13 -1.61
N SER A 259 5.70 -12.70 -2.86
CA SER A 259 5.26 -13.57 -3.94
C SER A 259 6.23 -14.71 -4.20
N GLY A 260 7.54 -14.42 -4.27
CA GLY A 260 8.55 -15.46 -4.37
C GLY A 260 8.62 -16.38 -3.14
N THR A 261 8.35 -15.83 -1.96
CA THR A 261 8.34 -16.60 -0.70
C THR A 261 7.18 -17.57 -0.64
N VAL A 262 5.97 -17.10 -0.92
CA VAL A 262 4.73 -17.91 -0.91
C VAL A 262 4.77 -18.98 -2.00
N ALA A 263 5.31 -18.66 -3.18
CA ALA A 263 5.49 -19.63 -4.26
C ALA A 263 6.41 -20.79 -3.87
N ASN A 264 7.52 -20.49 -3.21
CA ASN A 264 8.43 -21.53 -2.72
C ASN A 264 7.83 -22.31 -1.55
N TRP A 265 7.08 -21.66 -0.66
CA TRP A 265 6.35 -22.33 0.43
C TRP A 265 5.30 -23.32 -0.09
N LYS A 266 4.62 -23.00 -1.20
CA LYS A 266 3.71 -23.94 -1.89
C LYS A 266 4.44 -25.23 -2.25
N VAL A 267 5.68 -25.15 -2.75
CA VAL A 267 6.44 -26.30 -3.26
C VAL A 267 7.14 -27.06 -2.13
N ASN A 268 7.87 -26.36 -1.27
CA ASN A 268 8.59 -26.96 -0.15
C ASN A 268 8.65 -26.01 1.05
N ALA A 269 7.77 -26.24 2.03
CA ALA A 269 7.69 -25.44 3.24
C ALA A 269 8.90 -25.61 4.19
N ALA A 270 9.72 -26.64 4.01
CA ALA A 270 10.87 -26.93 4.86
C ALA A 270 12.19 -26.35 4.33
N ALA A 271 12.19 -25.75 3.13
CA ALA A 271 13.41 -25.17 2.58
C ALA A 271 13.90 -24.01 3.49
N PRO A 272 15.18 -24.00 3.89
CA PRO A 272 15.70 -22.94 4.73
C PRO A 272 15.80 -21.63 3.93
N MET A 273 15.65 -20.49 4.63
CA MET A 273 15.94 -19.16 4.09
C MET A 273 15.15 -18.75 2.82
N ILE A 274 13.98 -19.36 2.57
CA ILE A 274 13.13 -19.06 1.39
C ILE A 274 12.92 -17.54 1.23
N THR A 275 12.58 -16.85 2.32
CA THR A 275 12.29 -15.43 2.30
C THR A 275 13.53 -14.57 2.04
N VAL A 276 14.68 -14.93 2.61
CA VAL A 276 15.95 -14.20 2.38
C VAL A 276 16.35 -14.30 0.91
N VAL A 277 16.25 -15.50 0.32
CA VAL A 277 16.58 -15.73 -1.09
C VAL A 277 15.62 -14.95 -2.00
N ALA A 278 14.31 -14.97 -1.70
CA ALA A 278 13.32 -14.19 -2.45
C ALA A 278 13.56 -12.67 -2.32
N TRP A 279 13.94 -12.19 -1.14
CA TRP A 279 14.27 -10.79 -0.89
C TRP A 279 15.53 -10.35 -1.62
N GLY A 280 16.58 -11.17 -1.57
CA GLY A 280 17.80 -10.94 -2.34
C GLY A 280 17.54 -10.86 -3.84
N ARG A 281 16.67 -11.74 -4.38
CA ARG A 281 16.23 -11.67 -5.78
C ARG A 281 15.43 -10.40 -6.10
N ALA A 282 14.56 -9.97 -5.20
CA ALA A 282 13.80 -8.72 -5.35
C ALA A 282 14.73 -7.49 -5.40
N LEU A 283 15.79 -7.47 -4.57
CA LEU A 283 16.77 -6.39 -4.51
C LEU A 283 17.82 -6.40 -5.62
N THR A 284 17.97 -7.51 -6.35
CA THR A 284 19.00 -7.67 -7.38
C THR A 284 18.41 -7.88 -8.77
N VAL A 285 18.02 -9.11 -9.10
CA VAL A 285 17.63 -9.51 -10.46
C VAL A 285 16.29 -8.94 -10.90
N ASN A 286 15.37 -8.73 -9.96
CA ASN A 286 14.01 -8.24 -10.24
C ASN A 286 13.86 -6.73 -9.99
N LEU A 287 14.88 -6.05 -9.48
CA LEU A 287 14.80 -4.64 -9.10
C LEU A 287 14.41 -3.75 -10.28
N GLY A 288 14.95 -4.01 -11.47
CA GLY A 288 14.62 -3.25 -12.68
C GLY A 288 13.13 -3.32 -13.04
N SER A 289 12.56 -4.52 -13.03
CA SER A 289 11.14 -4.74 -13.28
C SER A 289 10.25 -4.10 -12.20
N ILE A 290 10.71 -4.10 -10.94
CA ILE A 290 10.03 -3.40 -9.84
C ILE A 290 10.02 -1.88 -10.09
N CYS A 291 11.17 -1.30 -10.42
CA CYS A 291 11.33 0.11 -10.71
C CYS A 291 10.47 0.56 -11.89
N PHE A 292 10.45 -0.21 -12.98
CA PHE A 292 9.66 0.12 -14.16
C PHE A 292 8.16 0.15 -13.86
N GLY A 293 7.61 -0.90 -13.25
CA GLY A 293 6.19 -0.91 -12.91
C GLY A 293 5.82 0.21 -11.91
N SER A 294 6.71 0.51 -10.97
CA SER A 294 6.48 1.52 -9.93
C SER A 294 6.46 2.92 -10.53
N LEU A 295 7.26 3.16 -11.58
CA LEU A 295 7.32 4.45 -12.27
C LEU A 295 5.98 4.79 -12.93
N ILE A 296 5.33 3.81 -13.56
CA ILE A 296 4.07 4.03 -14.27
C ILE A 296 2.98 4.52 -13.31
N VAL A 297 2.84 3.87 -12.16
CA VAL A 297 1.85 4.27 -11.14
C VAL A 297 2.26 5.58 -10.47
N ALA A 298 3.56 5.82 -10.25
CA ALA A 298 4.06 7.06 -9.65
C ALA A 298 3.77 8.29 -10.53
N ILE A 299 3.86 8.16 -11.85
CA ILE A 299 3.48 9.23 -12.79
C ILE A 299 1.98 9.54 -12.65
N LEU A 300 1.13 8.51 -12.66
CA LEU A 300 -0.32 8.70 -12.51
C LEU A 300 -0.68 9.33 -11.16
N GLU A 301 -0.01 8.91 -10.08
CA GLU A 301 -0.20 9.47 -8.75
C GLU A 301 0.24 10.94 -8.67
N THR A 302 1.35 11.28 -9.33
CA THR A 302 1.83 12.66 -9.40
C THR A 302 0.84 13.54 -10.16
N ILE A 303 0.37 13.08 -11.33
CA ILE A 303 -0.62 13.80 -12.13
C ILE A 303 -1.91 14.00 -11.32
N GLN A 304 -2.42 12.95 -10.68
CA GLN A 304 -3.64 13.02 -9.86
C GLN A 304 -3.48 14.05 -8.73
N THR A 305 -2.34 14.02 -8.02
CA THR A 305 -2.05 14.93 -6.92
C THR A 305 -1.96 16.37 -7.39
N VAL A 306 -1.30 16.62 -8.53
CA VAL A 306 -1.18 17.96 -9.11
C VAL A 306 -2.55 18.48 -9.57
N LEU A 307 -3.36 17.66 -10.25
CA LEU A 307 -4.71 18.05 -10.67
C LEU A 307 -5.61 18.36 -9.47
N ALA A 308 -5.54 17.58 -8.40
CA ALA A 308 -6.27 17.85 -7.17
C ALA A 308 -5.85 19.20 -6.54
N GLY A 309 -4.55 19.49 -6.52
CA GLY A 309 -4.01 20.77 -6.07
C GLY A 309 -4.51 21.95 -6.93
N ILE A 310 -4.53 21.79 -8.26
CA ILE A 310 -5.03 22.82 -9.19
C ILE A 310 -6.54 23.03 -9.01
N SER A 311 -7.32 21.96 -8.86
CA SER A 311 -8.76 22.06 -8.61
C SER A 311 -9.03 22.83 -7.32
N TYR A 312 -8.30 22.54 -6.24
CA TYR A 312 -8.39 23.29 -4.99
C TYR A 312 -8.03 24.78 -5.18
N ALA A 313 -6.94 25.08 -5.88
CA ALA A 313 -6.56 26.47 -6.14
C ALA A 313 -7.63 27.23 -6.98
N ALA A 314 -8.21 26.59 -7.99
CA ALA A 314 -9.27 27.17 -8.82
C ALA A 314 -10.55 27.48 -8.00
N GLN A 315 -10.91 26.62 -7.03
CA GLN A 315 -12.01 26.87 -6.11
C GLN A 315 -11.75 28.12 -5.26
N GLN A 316 -10.53 28.27 -4.73
CA GLN A 316 -10.16 29.44 -3.92
C GLN A 316 -10.17 30.74 -4.73
N SER A 317 -9.89 30.67 -6.04
CA SER A 317 -9.99 31.83 -6.94
C SER A 317 -11.42 32.12 -7.44
N GLY A 318 -12.43 31.38 -6.99
CA GLY A 318 -13.83 31.57 -7.40
C GLY A 318 -14.16 31.05 -8.80
N ASN A 319 -13.24 30.34 -9.47
CA ASN A 319 -13.47 29.77 -10.80
C ASN A 319 -14.04 28.35 -10.69
N CYS A 320 -15.33 28.27 -10.34
CA CYS A 320 -16.04 27.01 -10.12
C CYS A 320 -16.05 26.10 -11.35
N VAL A 321 -16.07 26.66 -12.57
CA VAL A 321 -16.07 25.88 -13.82
C VAL A 321 -14.72 25.18 -14.02
N ALA A 322 -13.61 25.92 -13.87
CA ALA A 322 -12.27 25.33 -13.97
C ALA A 322 -12.04 24.28 -12.87
N ALA A 323 -12.48 24.56 -11.63
CA ALA A 323 -12.41 23.60 -10.53
C ALA A 323 -13.15 22.30 -10.84
N CYS A 324 -14.34 22.38 -11.44
CA CYS A 324 -15.14 21.23 -11.82
C CYS A 324 -14.46 20.41 -12.93
N ILE A 325 -14.03 21.05 -14.02
CA ILE A 325 -13.37 20.36 -15.14
C ILE A 325 -12.08 19.65 -14.67
N VAL A 326 -11.24 20.33 -13.90
CA VAL A 326 -10.01 19.76 -13.37
C VAL A 326 -10.31 18.64 -12.36
N GLY A 327 -11.35 18.80 -11.55
CA GLY A 327 -11.81 17.76 -10.62
C GLY A 327 -12.29 16.50 -11.34
N CYS A 328 -13.04 16.64 -12.45
CA CYS A 328 -13.45 15.52 -13.30
C CYS A 328 -12.23 14.80 -13.92
N LEU A 329 -11.23 15.55 -14.39
CA LEU A 329 -10.00 14.97 -14.92
C LEU A 329 -9.21 14.22 -13.83
N ALA A 330 -9.10 14.79 -12.63
CA ALA A 330 -8.47 14.14 -11.48
C ALA A 330 -9.18 12.82 -11.12
N CYS A 331 -10.52 12.78 -11.21
CA CYS A 331 -11.31 11.58 -11.01
C CYS A 331 -11.02 10.52 -12.09
N LEU A 332 -11.00 10.90 -13.36
CA LEU A 332 -10.68 9.99 -14.48
C LEU A 332 -9.28 9.38 -14.33
N ILE A 333 -8.27 10.21 -14.03
CA ILE A 333 -6.91 9.72 -13.76
C ILE A 333 -6.89 8.80 -12.54
N GLY A 334 -7.68 9.11 -11.50
CA GLY A 334 -7.83 8.25 -10.33
C GLY A 334 -8.37 6.85 -10.67
N VAL A 335 -9.35 6.76 -11.57
CA VAL A 335 -9.85 5.48 -12.07
C VAL A 335 -8.73 4.73 -12.80
N ILE A 336 -8.05 5.36 -13.76
CA ILE A 336 -6.95 4.74 -14.52
C ILE A 336 -5.83 4.26 -13.59
N LYS A 337 -5.45 5.07 -12.60
CA LYS A 337 -4.48 4.72 -11.57
C LYS A 337 -4.90 3.46 -10.83
N SER A 338 -6.16 3.38 -10.37
CA SER A 338 -6.67 2.21 -9.64
C SER A 338 -6.60 0.92 -10.47
N TRP A 339 -6.94 0.98 -11.75
CA TRP A 339 -6.79 -0.15 -12.68
C TRP A 339 -5.32 -0.56 -12.83
N MET A 340 -4.43 0.42 -13.02
CA MET A 340 -2.99 0.17 -13.15
C MET A 340 -2.37 -0.40 -11.87
N GLU A 341 -2.77 0.06 -10.69
CA GLU A 341 -2.33 -0.50 -9.40
C GLU A 341 -2.73 -1.96 -9.25
N THR A 342 -3.97 -2.28 -9.62
CA THR A 342 -4.50 -3.65 -9.59
C THR A 342 -3.68 -4.53 -10.53
N PHE A 343 -3.52 -4.12 -11.78
CA PHE A 343 -2.75 -4.87 -12.78
C PHE A 343 -1.29 -5.08 -12.35
N ASN A 344 -0.64 -4.02 -11.86
CA ASN A 344 0.74 -4.08 -11.40
C ASN A 344 0.93 -5.04 -10.23
N ARG A 345 -0.03 -5.11 -9.29
CA ARG A 345 0.01 -6.04 -8.16
C ARG A 345 0.10 -7.49 -8.62
N PHE A 346 -0.73 -7.88 -9.59
CA PHE A 346 -0.65 -9.22 -10.19
C PHE A 346 0.62 -9.39 -11.01
N ALA A 347 1.09 -8.36 -11.72
CA ALA A 347 2.35 -8.43 -12.46
C ALA A 347 3.53 -8.68 -11.51
N TYR A 348 3.58 -8.01 -10.36
CA TYR A 348 4.59 -8.26 -9.33
C TYR A 348 4.50 -9.66 -8.72
N ALA A 349 3.30 -10.24 -8.63
CA ALA A 349 3.16 -11.65 -8.26
C ALA A 349 3.87 -12.55 -9.29
N TYR A 350 3.65 -12.35 -10.59
CA TYR A 350 4.38 -13.07 -11.65
C TYR A 350 5.90 -12.84 -11.62
N VAL A 351 6.35 -11.61 -11.37
CA VAL A 351 7.79 -11.30 -11.21
C VAL A 351 8.37 -12.06 -10.02
N GLY A 352 7.67 -12.10 -8.88
CA GLY A 352 8.13 -12.81 -7.69
C GLY A 352 8.14 -14.33 -7.85
N ILE A 353 7.08 -14.91 -8.43
CA ILE A 353 6.95 -16.35 -8.67
C ILE A 353 7.99 -16.82 -9.69
N HIS A 354 8.01 -16.19 -10.87
CA HIS A 354 8.72 -16.72 -12.04
C HIS A 354 9.99 -15.95 -12.43
N GLY A 355 10.23 -14.75 -11.90
CA GLY A 355 11.38 -13.92 -12.30
C GLY A 355 11.26 -13.34 -13.72
N TYR A 356 10.04 -13.08 -14.19
CA TYR A 356 9.81 -12.47 -15.49
C TYR A 356 10.16 -10.98 -15.50
N SER A 357 10.51 -10.45 -16.69
CA SER A 357 10.51 -9.00 -16.89
C SER A 357 9.12 -8.44 -16.71
N PHE A 358 9.00 -7.16 -16.38
CA PHE A 358 7.71 -6.57 -16.05
C PHE A 358 6.71 -6.64 -17.23
N LEU A 359 7.18 -6.39 -18.46
CA LEU A 359 6.34 -6.51 -19.65
C LEU A 359 5.87 -7.95 -19.90
N LYS A 360 6.75 -8.95 -19.70
CA LYS A 360 6.38 -10.37 -19.83
C LYS A 360 5.38 -10.78 -18.75
N ALA A 361 5.57 -10.32 -17.51
CA ALA A 361 4.62 -10.50 -16.43
C ALA A 361 3.26 -9.87 -16.77
N GLY A 362 3.24 -8.65 -17.29
CA GLY A 362 2.02 -7.98 -17.75
C GLY A 362 1.27 -8.77 -18.83
N HIS A 363 1.98 -9.33 -19.83
CA HIS A 363 1.34 -10.19 -20.83
C HIS A 363 0.71 -11.45 -20.23
N LYS A 364 1.35 -12.04 -19.21
CA LYS A 364 0.80 -13.20 -18.48
C LYS A 364 -0.43 -12.82 -17.66
N VAL A 365 -0.39 -11.68 -16.97
CA VAL A 365 -1.56 -11.14 -16.25
C VAL A 365 -2.72 -10.88 -17.21
N SER A 366 -2.46 -10.29 -18.37
CA SER A 366 -3.50 -10.03 -19.38
C SER A 366 -4.20 -11.33 -19.82
N LYS A 367 -3.43 -12.39 -20.10
CA LYS A 367 -3.99 -13.73 -20.43
C LYS A 367 -4.78 -14.34 -19.27
N MET A 368 -4.27 -14.23 -18.04
CA MET A 368 -4.99 -14.69 -16.85
C MET A 368 -6.29 -13.90 -16.63
N PHE A 369 -6.27 -12.59 -16.90
CA PHE A 369 -7.44 -11.73 -16.75
C PHE A 369 -8.51 -11.99 -17.81
N ALA A 370 -8.11 -12.35 -19.03
CA ALA A 370 -9.05 -12.76 -20.08
C ALA A 370 -9.91 -13.97 -19.65
N SER A 371 -9.35 -14.91 -18.91
CA SER A 371 -10.06 -16.11 -18.45
C SER A 371 -10.74 -15.94 -17.08
N LYS A 372 -10.07 -15.33 -16.09
CA LYS A 372 -10.51 -15.29 -14.67
C LYS A 372 -10.48 -13.88 -14.06
N GLY A 373 -10.34 -12.84 -14.88
CA GLY A 373 -10.07 -11.46 -14.43
C GLY A 373 -11.16 -10.88 -13.54
N TRP A 374 -12.44 -11.10 -13.85
CA TRP A 374 -13.54 -10.59 -13.02
C TRP A 374 -13.50 -11.12 -11.59
N SER A 375 -13.17 -12.40 -11.42
CA SER A 375 -13.01 -12.99 -10.08
C SER A 375 -11.76 -12.48 -9.38
N ALA A 376 -10.66 -12.29 -10.11
CA ALA A 376 -9.41 -11.73 -9.57
C ALA A 376 -9.62 -10.31 -9.03
N ILE A 377 -10.28 -9.46 -9.82
CA ILE A 377 -10.58 -8.06 -9.49
C ILE A 377 -11.55 -7.98 -8.32
N ALA A 378 -12.64 -8.76 -8.36
CA ALA A 378 -13.62 -8.80 -7.27
C ALA A 378 -12.99 -9.26 -5.95
N ASN A 379 -12.11 -10.28 -6.00
CA ASN A 379 -11.38 -10.75 -4.84
C ASN A 379 -10.41 -9.67 -4.30
N ASP A 380 -9.62 -9.05 -5.17
CA ASP A 380 -8.70 -7.99 -4.77
C ASP A 380 -9.45 -6.82 -4.13
N ASP A 381 -10.51 -6.30 -4.76
CA ASP A 381 -11.32 -5.20 -4.20
C ASP A 381 -11.87 -5.53 -2.81
N LEU A 382 -12.50 -6.70 -2.63
CA LEU A 382 -13.01 -7.12 -1.33
C LEU A 382 -11.90 -7.15 -0.27
N THR A 383 -10.73 -7.69 -0.59
CA THR A 383 -9.60 -7.70 0.35
C THR A 383 -9.03 -6.30 0.62
N GLN A 384 -8.96 -5.41 -0.39
CA GLN A 384 -8.53 -4.03 -0.19
C GLN A 384 -9.42 -3.28 0.79
N LYS A 385 -10.75 -3.52 0.78
CA LYS A 385 -11.67 -2.90 1.74
C LYS A 385 -11.38 -3.33 3.19
N VAL A 386 -11.06 -4.61 3.39
CA VAL A 386 -10.68 -5.18 4.70
C VAL A 386 -9.34 -4.59 5.17
N PHE A 387 -8.37 -4.46 4.26
CA PHE A 387 -7.09 -3.80 4.53
C PHE A 387 -7.25 -2.32 4.91
N PHE A 388 -8.10 -1.59 4.20
CA PHE A 388 -8.41 -0.20 4.51
C PHE A 388 -9.04 -0.05 5.90
N LEU A 389 -10.05 -0.87 6.23
CA LEU A 389 -10.63 -0.91 7.56
C LEU A 389 -9.57 -1.20 8.63
N GLY A 390 -8.66 -2.13 8.36
CA GLY A 390 -7.53 -2.42 9.23
C GLY A 390 -6.66 -1.21 9.53
N ASN A 391 -6.29 -0.44 8.51
CA ASN A 391 -5.49 0.76 8.71
C ASN A 391 -6.18 1.79 9.62
N LEU A 392 -7.50 1.93 9.50
CA LEU A 392 -8.29 2.80 10.37
C LEU A 392 -8.38 2.26 11.80
N VAL A 393 -8.66 0.97 11.98
CA VAL A 393 -8.76 0.33 13.30
C VAL A 393 -7.42 0.40 14.03
N VAL A 394 -6.32 0.01 13.38
CA VAL A 394 -4.99 0.03 14.00
C VAL A 394 -4.54 1.47 14.27
N GLY A 395 -4.76 2.41 13.35
CA GLY A 395 -4.46 3.81 13.57
C GLY A 395 -5.24 4.40 14.75
N THR A 396 -6.55 4.14 14.84
CA THR A 396 -7.38 4.67 15.95
C THR A 396 -7.03 4.06 17.30
N LEU A 397 -6.74 2.75 17.36
CA LEU A 397 -6.29 2.10 18.59
C LEU A 397 -4.89 2.57 19.01
N ALA A 398 -3.97 2.75 18.06
CA ALA A 398 -2.65 3.31 18.33
C ALA A 398 -2.76 4.75 18.87
N CYS A 399 -3.64 5.58 18.28
CA CYS A 399 -3.94 6.91 18.79
C CYS A 399 -4.45 6.85 20.24
N PHE A 400 -5.48 6.05 20.51
CA PHE A 400 -6.06 5.93 21.84
C PHE A 400 -5.03 5.49 22.89
N LEU A 401 -4.29 4.41 22.64
CA LEU A 401 -3.29 3.91 23.58
C LEU A 401 -2.12 4.87 23.78
N THR A 402 -1.68 5.55 22.72
CA THR A 402 -0.59 6.54 22.83
C THR A 402 -1.03 7.74 23.66
N ILE A 403 -2.29 8.20 23.53
CA ILE A 403 -2.85 9.24 24.40
C ILE A 403 -2.87 8.78 25.85
N GLN A 404 -3.28 7.54 26.14
CA GLN A 404 -3.27 7.02 27.51
C GLN A 404 -1.87 7.02 28.12
N VAL A 405 -0.87 6.52 27.39
CA VAL A 405 0.54 6.54 27.83
C VAL A 405 1.04 7.97 28.02
N ALA A 406 0.76 8.87 27.08
CA ALA A 406 1.16 10.27 27.20
C ALA A 406 0.51 10.97 28.40
N SER A 407 -0.78 10.73 28.64
CA SER A 407 -1.52 11.30 29.77
C SER A 407 -1.01 10.81 31.12
N ALA A 408 -0.52 9.57 31.20
CA ALA A 408 0.11 9.02 32.40
C ALA A 408 1.43 9.75 32.69
N HIS A 409 2.31 9.89 31.69
CA HIS A 409 3.57 10.61 31.86
C HIS A 409 3.38 12.12 32.10
N LEU A 410 2.36 12.75 31.51
CA LEU A 410 2.00 14.15 31.74
C LEU A 410 1.58 14.42 33.20
N LYS A 411 1.01 13.42 33.89
CA LYS A 411 0.69 13.53 35.33
C LYS A 411 1.96 13.50 36.20
N GLU A 412 2.97 12.76 35.76
CA GLU A 412 4.25 12.63 36.49
C GLU A 412 5.18 13.82 36.24
N ASP A 413 5.22 14.34 35.00
CA ASP A 413 6.00 15.52 34.63
C ASP A 413 5.17 16.52 33.78
N PRO A 414 4.52 17.51 34.43
CA PRO A 414 3.76 18.54 33.74
C PRO A 414 4.62 19.47 32.85
N GLN A 415 5.95 19.49 33.01
CA GLN A 415 6.84 20.34 32.22
C GLN A 415 7.24 19.71 30.88
N LEU A 416 6.88 18.44 30.64
CA LEU A 416 7.22 17.68 29.44
C LEU A 416 6.73 18.34 28.12
N PHE A 417 5.68 19.17 28.18
CA PHE A 417 5.11 19.90 27.04
C PHE A 417 4.84 21.38 27.34
N ALA A 418 5.77 22.06 28.02
CA ALA A 418 5.65 23.49 28.29
C ALA A 418 5.42 24.29 26.99
N GLY A 419 4.24 24.91 26.84
CA GLY A 419 3.90 25.78 25.69
C GLY A 419 2.83 25.26 24.74
N LEU A 420 2.40 23.99 24.83
CA LEU A 420 1.27 23.48 24.03
C LEU A 420 -0.03 23.48 24.83
N LYS A 421 -1.09 24.11 24.28
CA LYS A 421 -2.42 24.14 24.93
C LYS A 421 -3.12 22.77 24.96
N LYS A 422 -2.79 21.83 24.04
CA LYS A 422 -3.37 20.48 23.95
C LYS A 422 -2.33 19.45 23.42
N PRO A 423 -1.33 19.07 24.21
CA PRO A 423 -0.28 18.14 23.76
C PRO A 423 -0.82 16.74 23.43
N GLU A 424 -1.83 16.28 24.17
CA GLU A 424 -2.47 14.97 23.97
C GLU A 424 -3.07 14.80 22.57
N ALA A 425 -3.71 15.84 22.04
CA ALA A 425 -4.31 15.80 20.71
C ALA A 425 -3.24 15.67 19.60
N MET A 426 -2.12 16.39 19.74
CA MET A 426 -1.01 16.31 18.79
C MET A 426 -0.35 14.92 18.81
N ILE A 427 -0.10 14.38 20.00
CA ILE A 427 0.47 13.04 20.18
C ILE A 427 -0.50 11.98 19.65
N GLY A 428 -1.80 12.14 19.88
CA GLY A 428 -2.84 11.26 19.33
C GLY A 428 -2.85 11.24 17.81
N VAL A 429 -2.80 12.40 17.15
CA VAL A 429 -2.72 12.50 15.69
C VAL A 429 -1.42 11.86 15.17
N LEU A 430 -0.28 12.10 15.82
CA LEU A 430 0.98 11.45 15.47
C LEU A 430 0.87 9.92 15.59
N GLY A 431 0.31 9.43 16.70
CA GLY A 431 0.12 8.01 16.95
C GLY A 431 -0.84 7.35 15.95
N PHE A 432 -1.89 8.07 15.53
CA PHE A 432 -2.78 7.64 14.45
C PHE A 432 -2.00 7.47 13.13
N LEU A 433 -1.21 8.48 12.75
CA LEU A 433 -0.47 8.47 11.48
C LEU A 433 0.60 7.37 11.45
N ILE A 434 1.38 7.24 12.53
CA ILE A 434 2.40 6.19 12.65
C ILE A 434 1.75 4.81 12.63
N GLY A 435 0.66 4.62 13.40
CA GLY A 435 -0.09 3.38 13.41
C GLY A 435 -0.68 3.01 12.06
N TYR A 436 -1.24 3.98 11.34
CA TYR A 436 -1.75 3.81 9.99
C TYR A 436 -0.66 3.39 9.00
N VAL A 437 0.50 4.07 9.01
CA VAL A 437 1.62 3.78 8.09
C VAL A 437 2.18 2.39 8.34
N ILE A 438 2.41 2.01 9.60
CA ILE A 438 2.92 0.69 9.96
C ILE A 438 1.94 -0.39 9.53
N ASN A 439 0.65 -0.23 9.86
CA ASN A 439 -0.35 -1.23 9.49
C ASN A 439 -0.51 -1.34 7.97
N ASN A 440 -0.44 -0.23 7.22
CA ASN A 440 -0.53 -0.25 5.76
C ASN A 440 0.53 -1.15 5.11
N LEU A 441 1.74 -1.19 5.69
CA LEU A 441 2.80 -2.08 5.20
C LEU A 441 2.50 -3.56 5.50
N PHE A 442 1.97 -3.88 6.69
CA PHE A 442 1.46 -5.22 7.00
C PHE A 442 0.27 -5.62 6.09
N MET A 443 -0.61 -4.68 5.78
CA MET A 443 -1.69 -4.90 4.83
C MET A 443 -1.18 -5.12 3.41
N SER A 444 -0.12 -4.41 3.01
CA SER A 444 0.54 -4.63 1.72
C SER A 444 1.19 -6.02 1.63
N LEU A 445 1.79 -6.49 2.74
CA LEU A 445 2.29 -7.87 2.88
C LEU A 445 1.14 -8.88 2.66
N MET A 446 0.02 -8.72 3.37
CA MET A 446 -1.16 -9.57 3.21
C MET A 446 -1.73 -9.52 1.79
N ALA A 447 -1.86 -8.34 1.21
CA ALA A 447 -2.42 -8.18 -0.13
C ALA A 447 -1.55 -8.82 -1.21
N SER A 448 -0.23 -8.76 -1.03
CA SER A 448 0.72 -9.44 -1.91
C SER A 448 0.53 -10.95 -1.84
N ALA A 449 0.48 -11.52 -0.62
CA ALA A 449 0.24 -12.95 -0.42
C ALA A 449 -1.10 -13.42 -1.01
N VAL A 450 -2.19 -12.66 -0.82
CA VAL A 450 -3.50 -12.95 -1.43
C VAL A 450 -3.41 -13.00 -2.95
N SER A 451 -2.77 -12.00 -3.56
CA SER A 451 -2.60 -11.93 -5.02
C SER A 451 -1.76 -13.10 -5.54
N THR A 452 -0.68 -13.45 -4.83
CA THR A 452 0.17 -14.60 -5.19
C THR A 452 -0.61 -15.91 -5.11
N ILE A 453 -1.38 -16.14 -4.04
CA ILE A 453 -2.20 -17.35 -3.90
C ILE A 453 -3.21 -17.45 -5.02
N PHE A 454 -3.86 -16.34 -5.38
CA PHE A 454 -4.78 -16.30 -6.51
C PHE A 454 -4.08 -16.69 -7.81
N VAL A 455 -2.90 -16.10 -8.11
CA VAL A 455 -2.14 -16.44 -9.33
C VAL A 455 -1.74 -17.91 -9.35
N LEU A 456 -1.21 -18.42 -8.25
CA LEU A 456 -0.76 -19.82 -8.17
C LEU A 456 -1.93 -20.80 -8.26
N TRP A 457 -3.10 -20.45 -7.73
CA TRP A 457 -4.33 -21.23 -7.89
C TRP A 457 -4.88 -21.16 -9.33
N ALA A 458 -4.80 -20.00 -9.97
CA ALA A 458 -5.36 -19.76 -11.31
C ALA A 458 -4.51 -20.34 -12.45
N GLU A 459 -3.18 -20.36 -12.32
CA GLU A 459 -2.23 -20.78 -13.35
C GLU A 459 -1.92 -22.28 -13.32
N ASP A 460 -1.75 -22.88 -12.13
CA ASP A 460 -1.37 -24.30 -11.96
C ASP A 460 -2.17 -24.97 -10.83
N PRO A 461 -3.46 -25.30 -11.08
CA PRO A 461 -4.30 -25.94 -10.08
C PRO A 461 -3.84 -27.37 -9.75
N ALA A 462 -3.33 -28.12 -10.74
CA ALA A 462 -2.88 -29.50 -10.54
C ALA A 462 -1.64 -29.57 -9.63
N GLY A 463 -0.64 -28.72 -9.85
CA GLY A 463 0.52 -28.66 -8.99
C GLY A 463 0.19 -28.13 -7.59
N TRP A 464 -0.81 -27.24 -7.44
CA TRP A 464 -1.27 -26.83 -6.11
C TRP A 464 -1.99 -27.96 -5.37
N GLN A 465 -2.83 -28.73 -6.06
CA GLN A 465 -3.49 -29.90 -5.48
C GLN A 465 -2.48 -30.96 -5.01
N ALA A 466 -1.38 -31.13 -5.75
CA ALA A 466 -0.33 -32.09 -5.40
C ALA A 466 0.46 -31.69 -4.15
N THR A 467 0.78 -30.40 -3.97
CA THR A 467 1.66 -29.96 -2.88
C THR A 467 0.93 -29.49 -1.62
N GLN A 468 -0.26 -28.88 -1.77
CA GLN A 468 -1.07 -28.33 -0.67
C GLN A 468 -2.56 -28.67 -0.84
N PRO A 469 -2.94 -29.97 -0.74
CA PRO A 469 -4.29 -30.44 -1.07
C PRO A 469 -5.39 -29.80 -0.20
N ASP A 470 -5.14 -29.64 1.11
CA ASP A 470 -6.12 -29.05 2.02
C ASP A 470 -6.45 -27.60 1.68
N HIS A 471 -5.45 -26.81 1.27
CA HIS A 471 -5.67 -25.40 0.94
C HIS A 471 -6.31 -25.27 -0.42
N TYR A 472 -5.92 -26.13 -1.38
CA TYR A 472 -6.58 -26.25 -2.66
C TYR A 472 -8.07 -26.53 -2.49
N ALA A 473 -8.41 -27.56 -1.72
CA ALA A 473 -9.78 -28.03 -1.56
C ALA A 473 -10.69 -26.93 -0.99
N LYS A 474 -10.19 -26.14 -0.02
CA LYS A 474 -10.94 -25.01 0.53
C LYS A 474 -11.19 -23.91 -0.50
N LEU A 475 -10.15 -23.52 -1.24
CA LEU A 475 -10.25 -22.49 -2.29
C LEU A 475 -11.17 -22.94 -3.42
N HIS A 476 -11.02 -24.18 -3.85
CA HIS A 476 -11.81 -24.78 -4.92
C HIS A 476 -13.27 -24.98 -4.51
N ALA A 477 -13.55 -25.42 -3.28
CA ALA A 477 -14.92 -25.49 -2.77
C ALA A 477 -15.60 -24.12 -2.71
N ALA A 478 -14.86 -23.08 -2.31
CA ALA A 478 -15.38 -21.71 -2.34
C ALA A 478 -15.61 -21.22 -3.77
N TRP A 479 -14.78 -21.63 -4.73
CA TRP A 479 -14.98 -21.34 -6.17
C TRP A 479 -16.24 -22.00 -6.73
N LEU A 480 -16.46 -23.29 -6.45
CA LEU A 480 -17.62 -24.05 -6.94
C LEU A 480 -18.96 -23.48 -6.44
N ASN A 481 -18.97 -22.86 -5.26
CA ASN A 481 -20.15 -22.14 -4.77
C ASN A 481 -20.50 -20.90 -5.62
N ILE A 482 -19.53 -20.33 -6.35
CA ILE A 482 -19.73 -19.18 -7.25
C ILE A 482 -20.02 -19.66 -8.67
N TYR A 483 -19.29 -20.67 -9.13
CA TYR A 483 -19.38 -21.23 -10.49
C TYR A 483 -19.57 -22.75 -10.43
N PRO A 484 -20.80 -23.23 -10.15
CA PRO A 484 -21.08 -24.66 -9.99
C PRO A 484 -20.94 -25.44 -11.31
N ASP A 485 -21.13 -24.77 -12.45
CA ASP A 485 -21.13 -25.39 -13.79
C ASP A 485 -19.75 -25.35 -14.49
N GLU A 486 -18.70 -24.91 -13.80
CA GLU A 486 -17.36 -24.77 -14.36
C GLU A 486 -16.51 -26.02 -14.04
N TYR A 487 -15.86 -26.60 -15.06
CA TYR A 487 -15.29 -27.95 -14.99
C TYR A 487 -14.16 -28.11 -13.93
N ASN A 488 -14.17 -29.27 -13.27
CA ASN A 488 -13.67 -29.66 -11.94
C ASN A 488 -12.20 -29.44 -11.53
N ASN A 489 -11.39 -28.66 -12.25
CA ASN A 489 -9.95 -28.53 -11.93
C ASN A 489 -9.46 -27.07 -11.85
N GLY A 490 -10.33 -26.06 -11.71
CA GLY A 490 -9.91 -24.65 -11.60
C GLY A 490 -9.35 -24.02 -12.88
N VAL A 491 -9.40 -24.72 -14.01
CA VAL A 491 -8.89 -24.25 -15.31
C VAL A 491 -9.90 -23.32 -16.02
N GLY A 492 -11.18 -23.37 -15.66
CA GLY A 492 -12.26 -22.71 -16.38
C GLY A 492 -12.70 -23.48 -17.62
N LYS A 493 -13.82 -23.11 -18.26
CA LYS A 493 -14.17 -23.69 -19.57
C LYS A 493 -13.03 -23.38 -20.56
N PRO A 494 -12.49 -24.38 -21.29
CA PRO A 494 -11.54 -24.08 -22.35
C PRO A 494 -12.22 -23.14 -23.33
N GLU A 495 -11.53 -22.06 -23.72
CA GLU A 495 -11.96 -21.24 -24.86
C GLU A 495 -12.17 -22.21 -26.02
N THR A 496 -13.41 -22.42 -26.42
CA THR A 496 -13.73 -22.97 -27.73
C THR A 496 -13.17 -21.96 -28.71
N SER A 497 -11.95 -22.22 -29.17
CA SER A 497 -11.35 -21.57 -30.33
C SER A 497 -12.42 -21.51 -31.41
N GLN A 498 -12.93 -20.31 -31.66
CA GLN A 498 -13.78 -20.08 -32.82
C GLN A 498 -12.95 -20.44 -34.05
N VAL A 499 -13.49 -21.43 -34.77
CA VAL A 499 -12.97 -22.02 -36.01
C VAL A 499 -12.85 -20.98 -37.11
#